data_AF-A0A450VAA0-F1
#
_entry.id   AF-A0A450VAA0-F1
#
_cell.length_a   1.000
_cell.length_b   1.000
_cell.length_c   1.000
_cell.angle_alpha   90.00
_cell.angle_beta   90.00
_cell.angle_gamma   90.00
#
_symmetry.space_group_name_H-M   'P 1'
#
loop_
_entity.id
_entity.type
_entity.pdbx_description
1 polymer ?
#
loop_
_entity_poly.entity_id
_entity_poly.type
_entity_poly.pdbx_seq_one_letter_code
_entity_poly.pdbx_strand_id
1 'polypeptide(L)'
;TDKVDVKALLRLLQRYLDGERKAVSVVRVPSPDEEDQRRLNRERERLLKEHGAHVVRIESLLVQVGIRTPIGRDFPEWLEGVKDGLGNELGSNLKVDLLREYERLQLVARQLEELHQEQKRRVEEEKTKAMEQIITLMQLRGVGPQSSWILVMEFFVWRKFKNRRELAACAGLIPTPYDSG
;
A
#
# COMPACT_ATOMS: atom_id res chain seq x y z
N THR A 1 13.71 -8.97 -24.37
CA THR A 1 15.06 -8.97 -23.77
C THR A 1 16.01 -9.54 -24.78
N ASP A 2 16.96 -8.75 -25.25
CA ASP A 2 17.77 -9.12 -26.40
C ASP A 2 18.91 -10.07 -25.98
N LYS A 3 19.34 -11.00 -26.85
CA LYS A 3 20.39 -11.99 -26.53
C LYS A 3 21.74 -11.34 -26.14
N VAL A 4 21.94 -10.09 -26.57
CA VAL A 4 23.12 -9.27 -26.26
C VAL A 4 23.15 -8.90 -24.76
N ASP A 5 22.00 -8.64 -24.14
CA ASP A 5 21.92 -8.28 -22.73
C ASP A 5 22.30 -9.46 -21.82
N VAL A 6 21.89 -10.68 -22.18
CA VAL A 6 22.21 -11.87 -21.37
C VAL A 6 23.72 -12.12 -21.34
N LYS A 7 24.42 -11.96 -22.47
CA LYS A 7 25.88 -12.10 -22.52
C LYS A 7 26.60 -11.01 -21.71
N ALA A 8 26.10 -9.78 -21.75
CA ALA A 8 26.64 -8.68 -20.95
C ALA A 8 26.44 -8.93 -19.44
N LEU A 9 25.25 -9.34 -19.03
CA LEU A 9 24.94 -9.72 -17.65
C LEU A 9 25.78 -10.88 -17.16
N LEU A 10 26.01 -11.90 -18.00
CA LEU A 10 26.85 -13.04 -17.66
C LEU A 10 28.32 -12.62 -17.43
N ARG A 11 28.87 -11.74 -18.27
CA ARG A 11 30.24 -11.21 -18.08
C ARG A 11 30.35 -10.40 -16.79
N LEU A 12 29.34 -9.59 -16.47
CA LEU A 12 29.29 -8.83 -15.22
C LEU A 12 29.21 -9.75 -14.00
N LEU A 13 28.42 -10.84 -14.09
CA LEU A 13 28.35 -11.86 -13.05
C LEU A 13 29.70 -12.59 -12.88
N GLN A 14 30.37 -12.96 -13.97
CA GLN A 14 31.71 -13.58 -13.93
C GLN A 14 32.71 -12.69 -13.21
N ARG A 15 32.83 -11.42 -13.62
CA ARG A 15 33.69 -10.42 -12.94
C ARG A 15 33.38 -10.33 -11.44
N TYR A 16 32.10 -10.32 -11.07
CA TYR A 16 31.69 -10.29 -9.68
C TYR A 16 32.12 -11.54 -8.89
N LEU A 17 31.95 -12.73 -9.47
CA LEU A 17 32.35 -14.00 -8.86
C LEU A 17 33.88 -14.11 -8.75
N ASP A 18 34.62 -13.54 -9.71
CA ASP A 18 36.08 -13.48 -9.75
C ASP A 18 36.70 -12.41 -8.83
N GLY A 19 35.88 -11.70 -8.06
CA GLY A 19 36.32 -10.80 -6.98
C GLY A 19 36.11 -9.32 -7.26
N GLU A 20 35.70 -8.92 -8.47
CA GLU A 20 35.28 -7.55 -8.77
C GLU A 20 33.88 -7.28 -8.21
N ARG A 21 33.76 -7.21 -6.88
CA ARG A 21 32.47 -7.07 -6.17
C ARG A 21 31.67 -5.80 -6.50
N LYS A 22 32.29 -4.85 -7.23
CA LYS A 22 31.67 -3.62 -7.73
C LYS A 22 31.17 -3.72 -9.18
N ALA A 23 31.43 -4.83 -9.87
CA ALA A 23 30.96 -5.03 -11.25
C ALA A 23 29.42 -5.08 -11.34
N VAL A 24 28.75 -5.53 -10.27
CA VAL A 24 27.29 -5.47 -10.10
C VAL A 24 26.93 -5.15 -8.64
N SER A 25 25.78 -4.52 -8.45
CA SER A 25 25.14 -4.41 -7.14
C SER A 25 24.18 -5.59 -6.95
N VAL A 26 24.51 -6.51 -6.05
CA VAL A 26 23.64 -7.65 -5.74
C VAL A 26 22.42 -7.16 -4.97
N VAL A 27 21.24 -7.34 -5.58
CA VAL A 27 19.95 -7.08 -4.94
C VAL A 27 19.55 -8.34 -4.18
N ARG A 28 19.46 -8.27 -2.85
CA ARG A 28 18.79 -9.31 -2.08
C ARG A 28 17.32 -9.32 -2.49
N VAL A 29 16.73 -10.50 -2.63
CA VAL A 29 15.28 -10.68 -2.77
C VAL A 29 14.75 -11.42 -1.53
N PRO A 30 13.49 -11.21 -1.15
CA PRO A 30 12.87 -11.96 -0.07
C PRO A 30 12.75 -13.44 -0.44
N SER A 31 12.82 -14.32 0.56
CA SER A 31 12.40 -15.72 0.41
C SER A 31 10.89 -15.82 0.15
N PRO A 32 10.37 -16.97 -0.32
CA PRO A 32 8.93 -17.17 -0.47
C PRO A 32 8.14 -16.89 0.83
N ASP A 33 8.65 -17.32 1.98
CA ASP A 33 8.00 -17.07 3.28
C ASP A 33 8.08 -15.58 3.70
N GLU A 34 9.22 -14.92 3.44
CA GLU A 34 9.38 -13.48 3.67
C GLU A 34 8.44 -12.67 2.76
N GLU A 35 8.22 -13.11 1.52
CA GLU A 35 7.28 -12.50 0.59
C GLU A 35 5.83 -12.72 1.02
N ASP A 36 5.50 -13.92 1.52
CA ASP A 36 4.17 -14.23 2.01
C ASP A 36 3.78 -13.37 3.22
N GLN A 37 4.71 -13.15 4.16
CA GLN A 37 4.51 -12.25 5.31
C GLN A 37 4.14 -10.81 4.90
N ARG A 38 4.58 -10.35 3.71
CA ARG A 38 4.30 -9.00 3.20
C ARG A 38 2.92 -8.86 2.56
N ARG A 39 2.25 -9.97 2.22
CA ARG A 39 0.98 -9.95 1.48
C ARG A 39 -0.09 -9.10 2.16
N LEU A 40 -0.19 -9.19 3.49
CA LEU A 40 -1.17 -8.44 4.27
C LEU A 40 -1.01 -6.93 4.05
N ASN A 41 0.23 -6.42 4.12
CA ASN A 41 0.49 -5.00 3.87
C ASN A 41 0.20 -4.61 2.41
N ARG A 42 0.59 -5.46 1.46
CA ARG A 42 0.39 -5.21 0.03
C ARG A 42 -1.07 -5.24 -0.39
N GLU A 43 -1.87 -6.10 0.22
CA GLU A 43 -3.32 -6.12 0.06
C GLU A 43 -3.94 -4.84 0.60
N ARG A 44 -3.57 -4.46 1.83
CA ARG A 44 -4.03 -3.20 2.43
C ARG A 44 -3.73 -1.99 1.55
N GLU A 45 -2.52 -1.90 0.98
CA GLU A 45 -2.14 -0.83 0.03
C GLU A 45 -3.04 -0.78 -1.21
N ARG A 46 -3.43 -1.94 -1.76
CA ARG A 46 -4.36 -2.00 -2.90
C ARG A 46 -5.77 -1.59 -2.50
N LEU A 47 -6.28 -2.14 -1.40
CA LEU A 47 -7.62 -1.83 -0.90
C LEU A 47 -7.78 -0.35 -0.54
N LEU A 48 -6.74 0.32 -0.01
CA LEU A 48 -6.78 1.77 0.22
C LEU A 48 -6.97 2.57 -1.08
N LYS A 49 -6.33 2.13 -2.17
CA LYS A 49 -6.52 2.76 -3.49
C LYS A 49 -7.92 2.51 -4.04
N GLU A 50 -8.41 1.28 -3.91
CA GLU A 50 -9.77 0.92 -4.32
C GLU A 50 -10.82 1.70 -3.52
N HIS A 51 -10.67 1.80 -2.20
CA HIS A 51 -11.52 2.60 -1.34
C HIS A 51 -11.57 4.06 -1.81
N GLY A 52 -10.41 4.68 -2.04
CA GLY A 52 -10.33 6.04 -2.56
C GLY A 52 -11.00 6.19 -3.92
N ALA A 53 -10.82 5.22 -4.82
CA ALA A 53 -11.44 5.23 -6.13
C ALA A 53 -12.98 5.17 -6.06
N HIS A 54 -13.54 4.34 -5.17
CA HIS A 54 -14.99 4.27 -4.97
C HIS A 54 -15.56 5.55 -4.36
N VAL A 55 -14.88 6.15 -3.37
CA VAL A 55 -15.27 7.45 -2.81
C VAL A 55 -15.33 8.51 -3.91
N VAL A 56 -14.25 8.66 -4.68
CA VAL A 56 -14.17 9.65 -5.77
C VAL A 56 -15.23 9.38 -6.84
N ARG A 57 -15.51 8.11 -7.16
CA ARG A 57 -16.53 7.73 -8.14
C ARG A 57 -17.93 8.17 -7.69
N ILE A 58 -18.29 7.90 -6.44
CA ILE A 58 -19.57 8.31 -5.84
C ILE A 58 -19.67 9.84 -5.81
N GLU A 59 -18.65 10.53 -5.31
CA GLU A 59 -18.61 12.00 -5.26
C GLU A 59 -18.75 12.61 -6.65
N SER A 60 -18.07 12.05 -7.66
CA SER A 60 -18.14 12.54 -9.04
C SER A 60 -19.54 12.39 -9.64
N LEU A 61 -20.22 11.27 -9.36
CA LEU A 61 -21.62 11.06 -9.79
C LEU A 61 -22.58 12.05 -9.15
N LEU A 62 -22.41 12.33 -7.85
CA LEU A 62 -23.23 13.31 -7.13
C LEU A 62 -22.99 14.74 -7.62
N VAL A 63 -21.73 15.10 -7.91
CA VAL A 63 -21.38 16.41 -8.44
C VAL A 63 -22.02 16.67 -9.81
N GLN A 64 -22.17 15.65 -10.66
CA GLN A 64 -22.84 15.77 -11.96
C GLN A 64 -24.31 16.21 -11.86
N VAL A 65 -24.96 15.91 -10.73
CA VAL A 65 -26.34 16.33 -10.42
C VAL A 65 -26.39 17.48 -9.41
N GLY A 66 -25.27 18.18 -9.19
CA GLY A 66 -25.21 19.37 -8.34
C GLY A 66 -25.18 19.10 -6.83
N ILE A 67 -24.88 17.88 -6.41
CA ILE A 67 -24.86 17.48 -4.99
C ILE A 67 -23.42 17.36 -4.49
N ARG A 68 -23.14 17.93 -3.31
CA ARG A 68 -21.85 17.84 -2.61
C ARG A 68 -22.10 17.51 -1.14
N THR A 69 -22.12 16.23 -0.82
CA THR A 69 -22.32 15.72 0.55
C THR A 69 -21.24 14.70 0.89
N PRO A 70 -20.82 14.58 2.16
CA PRO A 70 -20.02 13.44 2.59
C PRO A 70 -20.83 12.13 2.47
N ILE A 71 -20.13 11.04 2.15
CA ILE A 71 -20.68 9.69 2.10
C ILE A 71 -20.80 9.15 3.53
N GLY A 72 -22.03 9.05 4.03
CA GLY A 72 -22.35 8.55 5.37
C GLY A 72 -22.65 7.04 5.40
N ARG A 73 -22.93 6.51 6.60
CA ARG A 73 -23.38 5.11 6.77
C ARG A 73 -24.82 4.90 6.28
N ASP A 74 -25.63 5.95 6.41
CA ASP A 74 -27.02 6.11 6.01
C ASP A 74 -27.17 6.58 4.55
N PHE A 75 -26.12 6.38 3.74
CA PHE A 75 -26.11 6.83 2.36
C PHE A 75 -27.27 6.27 1.50
N PRO A 76 -27.64 4.97 1.60
CA PRO A 76 -28.79 4.44 0.86
C PRO A 76 -30.11 5.13 1.24
N GLU A 77 -30.35 5.31 2.54
CA GLU A 77 -31.57 5.96 3.04
C GLU A 77 -31.63 7.44 2.65
N TRP A 78 -30.48 8.13 2.72
CA TRP A 78 -30.34 9.51 2.28
C TRP A 78 -30.62 9.65 0.77
N LEU A 79 -30.14 8.70 -0.04
CA LEU A 79 -30.29 8.72 -1.50
C LEU A 79 -31.75 8.62 -1.96
N GLU A 80 -32.63 8.05 -1.14
CA GLU A 80 -34.06 7.95 -1.47
C GLU A 80 -34.74 9.32 -1.49
N GLY A 81 -34.40 10.19 -0.55
CA GLY A 81 -35.04 11.50 -0.38
C GLY A 81 -34.29 12.69 -1.00
N VAL A 82 -33.09 12.46 -1.55
CA VAL A 82 -32.28 13.55 -2.10
C VAL A 82 -32.76 14.01 -3.47
N LYS A 83 -32.70 15.33 -3.68
CA LYS A 83 -32.98 16.00 -4.95
C LYS A 83 -31.70 16.53 -5.58
N ASP A 84 -31.71 16.67 -6.91
CA ASP A 84 -30.62 17.31 -7.64
C ASP A 84 -30.52 18.82 -7.30
N GLY A 85 -29.47 19.47 -7.80
CA GLY A 85 -29.24 20.91 -7.60
C GLY A 85 -30.32 21.83 -8.18
N LEU A 86 -31.25 21.30 -8.98
CA LEU A 86 -32.40 22.01 -9.55
C LEU A 86 -33.72 21.67 -8.81
N GLY A 87 -33.68 20.80 -7.81
CA GLY A 87 -34.85 20.38 -7.02
C GLY A 87 -35.66 19.23 -7.64
N ASN A 88 -35.14 18.55 -8.66
CA ASN A 88 -35.77 17.38 -9.27
C ASN A 88 -35.36 16.08 -8.56
N GLU A 89 -36.19 15.05 -8.71
CA GLU A 89 -35.84 13.69 -8.28
C GLU A 89 -34.67 13.15 -9.11
N LEU A 90 -33.77 12.40 -8.46
CA LEU A 90 -32.70 11.72 -9.17
C LEU A 90 -33.24 10.61 -10.08
N GLY A 91 -32.64 10.47 -11.25
CA GLY A 91 -32.95 9.37 -12.17
C GLY A 91 -32.71 8.01 -11.52
N SER A 92 -33.63 7.07 -11.74
CA SER A 92 -33.59 5.72 -11.13
C SER A 92 -32.29 4.96 -11.43
N ASN A 93 -31.78 5.06 -12.65
CA ASN A 93 -30.51 4.42 -13.03
C ASN A 93 -29.30 5.00 -12.28
N LEU A 94 -29.28 6.31 -12.03
CA LEU A 94 -28.21 6.94 -11.25
C LEU A 94 -28.26 6.47 -9.80
N LYS A 95 -29.46 6.40 -9.19
CA LYS A 95 -29.63 5.87 -7.84
C LYS A 95 -29.10 4.44 -7.74
N VAL A 96 -29.45 3.58 -8.70
CA VAL A 96 -28.96 2.18 -8.74
C VAL A 96 -27.44 2.08 -8.93
N ASP A 97 -26.83 2.93 -9.77
CA ASP A 97 -25.37 2.97 -9.94
C ASP A 97 -24.66 3.38 -8.63
N LEU A 98 -25.15 4.45 -7.99
CA LEU A 98 -24.65 4.93 -6.70
C LEU A 98 -24.73 3.86 -5.60
N LEU A 99 -25.85 3.12 -5.52
CA LEU A 99 -26.02 2.04 -4.55
C LEU A 99 -24.99 0.91 -4.77
N ARG A 100 -24.77 0.49 -6.02
CA ARG A 100 -23.79 -0.56 -6.34
C ARG A 100 -22.36 -0.12 -6.05
N GLU A 101 -22.02 1.16 -6.32
CA GLU A 101 -20.71 1.69 -5.95
C GLU A 101 -20.55 1.77 -4.43
N TYR A 102 -21.60 2.15 -3.70
CA TYR A 102 -21.59 2.17 -2.25
C TYR A 102 -21.42 0.78 -1.63
N GLU A 103 -22.05 -0.25 -2.20
CA GLU A 103 -21.84 -1.65 -1.80
C GLU A 103 -20.38 -2.09 -1.97
N ARG A 104 -19.71 -1.70 -3.07
CA ARG A 104 -18.28 -1.97 -3.27
C ARG A 104 -17.42 -1.24 -2.25
N LEU A 105 -17.71 0.04 -1.99
CA LEU A 105 -17.03 0.82 -0.94
C LEU A 105 -17.14 0.14 0.43
N GLN A 106 -18.34 -0.32 0.79
CA GLN A 106 -18.61 -1.04 2.04
C GLN A 106 -17.83 -2.35 2.15
N LEU A 107 -17.74 -3.12 1.05
CA LEU A 107 -16.94 -4.34 1.01
C LEU A 107 -15.46 -4.04 1.29
N VAL A 108 -14.88 -3.09 0.57
CA VAL A 108 -13.46 -2.72 0.74
C VAL A 108 -13.20 -2.17 2.14
N ALA A 109 -14.10 -1.35 2.68
CA ALA A 109 -13.99 -0.83 4.04
C ALA A 109 -13.99 -1.94 5.11
N ARG A 110 -14.85 -2.96 4.95
CA ARG A 110 -14.86 -4.14 5.84
C ARG A 110 -13.56 -4.93 5.75
N GLN A 111 -13.07 -5.21 4.54
CA GLN A 111 -11.81 -5.94 4.34
C GLN A 111 -10.61 -5.19 4.92
N LEU A 112 -10.56 -3.86 4.78
CA LEU A 112 -9.53 -3.03 5.41
C LEU A 112 -9.54 -3.15 6.93
N GLU A 113 -10.72 -3.20 7.55
CA GLU A 113 -10.86 -3.39 8.99
C GLU A 113 -10.45 -4.80 9.41
N GLU A 114 -10.82 -5.84 8.65
CA GLU A 114 -10.37 -7.22 8.87
C GLU A 114 -8.85 -7.33 8.85
N LEU A 115 -8.18 -6.71 7.87
CA LEU A 115 -6.72 -6.67 7.81
C LEU A 115 -6.10 -5.94 9.00
N HIS A 116 -6.74 -4.87 9.48
CA HIS A 116 -6.27 -4.14 10.66
C HIS A 116 -6.39 -4.99 11.93
N GLN A 117 -7.51 -5.69 12.12
CA GLN A 117 -7.70 -6.60 13.24
C GLN A 117 -6.72 -7.78 13.18
N GLU A 118 -6.45 -8.30 11.98
CA GLU A 118 -5.45 -9.35 11.79
C GLU A 118 -4.04 -8.87 12.15
N GLN A 119 -3.63 -7.67 11.75
CA GLN A 119 -2.34 -7.09 12.19
C GLN A 119 -2.25 -6.98 13.70
N LYS A 120 -3.31 -6.48 14.34
CA LYS A 120 -3.37 -6.34 15.79
C LYS A 120 -3.25 -7.70 16.48
N ARG A 121 -4.03 -8.69 16.02
CA ARG A 121 -3.98 -10.07 16.51
C ARG A 121 -2.58 -10.66 16.41
N ARG A 122 -1.90 -10.51 15.26
CA ARG A 122 -0.53 -11.02 15.08
C ARG A 122 0.46 -10.37 16.03
N VAL A 123 0.37 -9.06 16.24
CA VAL A 123 1.24 -8.34 17.19
C VAL A 123 1.02 -8.83 18.63
N GLU A 124 -0.21 -9.14 19.00
CA GLU A 124 -0.57 -9.60 20.36
C GLU A 124 -0.22 -11.09 20.60
N GLU A 125 -0.44 -11.95 19.61
CA GLU A 125 -0.36 -13.41 19.77
C GLU A 125 0.97 -14.02 19.29
N GLU A 126 1.60 -13.47 18.25
CA GLU A 126 2.78 -14.06 17.64
C GLU A 126 4.09 -13.56 18.27
N LYS A 127 4.93 -14.49 18.69
CA LYS A 127 6.26 -14.21 19.27
C LYS A 127 7.36 -14.31 18.23
N THR A 128 7.20 -13.60 17.12
CA THR A 128 8.23 -13.54 16.07
C THR A 128 9.10 -12.30 16.24
N LYS A 129 10.34 -12.38 15.75
CA LYS A 129 11.25 -11.22 15.72
C LYS A 129 10.66 -10.03 14.98
N ALA A 130 9.84 -10.27 13.95
CA ALA A 130 9.15 -9.21 13.21
C ALA A 130 8.15 -8.48 14.12
N MET A 131 7.31 -9.20 14.87
CA MET A 131 6.35 -8.59 15.80
C MET A 131 7.07 -7.83 16.93
N GLU A 132 8.13 -8.39 17.49
CA GLU A 132 8.96 -7.70 18.50
C GLU A 132 9.54 -6.38 17.96
N GLN A 133 10.00 -6.36 16.70
CA GLN A 133 10.47 -5.14 16.05
C GLN A 133 9.35 -4.13 15.84
N ILE A 134 8.14 -4.57 15.46
CA ILE A 134 6.97 -3.69 15.31
C ILE A 134 6.66 -3.01 16.65
N ILE A 135 6.55 -3.79 17.73
CA ILE A 135 6.30 -3.28 19.08
C ILE A 135 7.37 -2.28 19.51
N THR A 136 8.64 -2.60 19.26
CA THR A 136 9.78 -1.71 19.58
C THR A 136 9.69 -0.39 18.80
N LEU A 137 9.39 -0.44 17.51
CA LEU A 137 9.27 0.76 16.68
C LEU A 137 8.08 1.64 17.10
N MET A 138 6.98 1.06 17.55
CA MET A 138 5.81 1.80 18.07
C MET A 138 6.13 2.65 19.32
N GLN A 139 7.23 2.37 20.03
CA GLN A 139 7.69 3.20 21.16
C GLN A 139 8.32 4.52 20.71
N LEU A 140 8.67 4.66 19.43
CA LEU A 140 9.26 5.88 18.89
C LEU A 140 8.17 6.94 18.62
N ARG A 141 8.43 8.18 19.04
CA ARG A 141 7.52 9.29 18.78
C ARG A 141 7.32 9.49 17.27
N GLY A 142 6.06 9.45 16.84
CA GLY A 142 5.69 9.62 15.42
C GLY A 142 5.65 8.32 14.61
N VAL A 143 5.89 7.16 15.24
CA VAL A 143 5.78 5.85 14.59
C VAL A 143 4.60 5.09 15.19
N GLY A 144 3.52 4.94 14.41
CA GLY A 144 2.33 4.20 14.82
C GLY A 144 2.33 2.73 14.40
N PRO A 145 1.25 1.98 14.68
CA PRO A 145 1.10 0.57 14.30
C PRO A 145 1.29 0.33 12.79
N GLN A 146 0.69 1.17 11.95
CA GLN A 146 0.78 1.00 10.50
C GLN A 146 2.19 1.33 9.98
N SER A 147 2.80 2.42 10.44
CA SER A 147 4.14 2.81 10.01
C SER A 147 5.19 1.79 10.46
N SER A 148 5.11 1.30 11.69
CA SER A 148 6.00 0.24 12.19
C SER A 148 5.83 -1.08 11.43
N TRP A 149 4.58 -1.49 11.15
CA TRP A 149 4.29 -2.67 10.33
C TRP A 149 4.93 -2.57 8.93
N ILE A 150 4.70 -1.45 8.23
CA ILE A 150 5.27 -1.20 6.90
C ILE A 150 6.80 -1.26 6.97
N LEU A 151 7.43 -0.54 7.90
CA LEU A 151 8.89 -0.53 8.05
C LEU A 151 9.44 -1.94 8.26
N VAL A 152 8.82 -2.73 9.13
CA VAL A 152 9.29 -4.08 9.41
C VAL A 152 9.10 -5.00 8.20
N MET A 153 7.88 -5.10 7.66
CA MET A 153 7.58 -6.01 6.55
C MET A 153 8.30 -5.62 5.26
N GLU A 154 8.44 -4.34 4.96
CA GLU A 154 9.04 -3.86 3.72
C GLU A 154 10.55 -3.69 3.81
N PHE A 155 11.11 -3.31 4.97
CA PHE A 155 12.54 -3.04 5.12
C PHE A 155 13.25 -4.09 5.98
N PHE A 156 12.78 -4.38 7.18
CA PHE A 156 13.63 -5.06 8.19
C PHE A 156 13.52 -6.58 8.23
N VAL A 157 12.41 -7.17 7.76
CA VAL A 157 12.23 -8.62 7.74
C VAL A 157 13.23 -9.30 6.80
N TRP A 158 13.42 -8.73 5.62
CA TRP A 158 14.16 -9.37 4.54
C TRP A 158 15.30 -8.51 3.96
N ARG A 159 15.53 -7.28 4.42
CA ARG A 159 16.77 -6.56 4.08
C ARG A 159 17.65 -6.45 5.32
N LYS A 160 18.96 -6.50 5.10
CA LYS A 160 19.96 -6.25 6.14
C LYS A 160 20.66 -4.95 5.80
N PHE A 161 20.63 -4.01 6.74
CA PHE A 161 21.35 -2.74 6.63
C PHE A 161 22.53 -2.76 7.60
N LYS A 162 23.73 -2.50 7.11
CA LYS A 162 24.94 -2.45 7.94
C LYS A 162 25.09 -1.11 8.66
N ASN A 163 24.51 -0.05 8.09
CA ASN A 163 24.64 1.30 8.61
C ASN A 163 23.44 2.18 8.20
N ARG A 164 23.30 3.34 8.85
CA ARG A 164 22.23 4.31 8.58
C ARG A 164 22.24 4.88 7.16
N ARG A 165 23.39 4.91 6.47
CA ARG A 165 23.49 5.43 5.09
C ARG A 165 22.83 4.46 4.11
N GLU A 166 23.02 3.16 4.29
CA GLU A 166 22.35 2.13 3.47
C GLU A 166 20.82 2.17 3.63
N LEU A 167 20.34 2.35 4.87
CA LEU A 167 18.91 2.51 5.13
C LEU A 167 18.36 3.79 4.48
N ALA A 168 19.03 4.93 4.68
CA ALA A 168 18.63 6.20 4.09
C ALA A 168 18.66 6.15 2.55
N ALA A 169 19.67 5.48 1.95
CA ALA A 169 19.73 5.21 0.52
C ALA A 169 18.49 4.46 0.03
N CYS A 170 18.15 3.36 0.69
CA CYS A 170 17.01 2.52 0.33
C CYS A 170 15.67 3.25 0.49
N ALA A 171 15.57 4.15 1.46
CA ALA A 171 14.37 4.96 1.69
C ALA A 171 14.29 6.21 0.80
N GLY A 172 15.28 6.47 -0.06
CA GLY A 172 15.33 7.68 -0.89
C GLY A 172 15.61 8.96 -0.11
N LEU A 173 16.20 8.85 1.09
CA LEU A 173 16.47 9.95 2.02
C LEU A 173 17.89 10.51 1.89
N ILE A 174 18.71 9.96 1.01
CA ILE A 174 19.98 10.57 0.62
C ILE A 174 19.81 11.23 -0.76
N PRO A 175 20.37 12.43 -0.97
CA PRO A 175 20.49 12.95 -2.32
C PRO A 175 21.35 11.99 -3.16
N THR A 176 20.86 11.62 -4.33
CA THR A 176 21.64 10.93 -5.35
C THR A 176 22.77 11.88 -5.79
N PRO A 177 24.07 11.52 -5.69
CA PRO A 177 25.14 12.47 -6.00
C PRO A 177 25.24 12.90 -7.47
N TYR A 178 24.49 12.31 -8.41
CA TYR A 178 24.43 12.75 -9.79
C TYR A 178 23.07 12.41 -10.40
N ASP A 179 22.22 13.42 -10.52
CA ASP A 179 21.10 13.45 -11.47
C ASP A 179 21.21 14.77 -12.24
N SER A 180 22.08 14.79 -13.25
CA SER A 180 22.10 15.74 -14.36
C SER A 180 23.08 15.28 -15.44
N GLY A 181 22.58 15.02 -16.64
CA GLY A 181 23.37 14.83 -17.87
C GLY A 181 23.30 13.44 -18.46
#